data_AF-A0A8J6ZFY6-F1
#
_entry.id   AF-A0A8J6ZFY6-F1
#
_cell.length_a   1.000
_cell.length_b   1.000
_cell.length_c   1.000
_cell.angle_alpha   90.00
_cell.angle_beta   90.00
_cell.angle_gamma   90.00
#
_symmetry.space_group_name_H-M   'P 1'
#
loop_
_entity.id
_entity.type
_entity.pdbx_description
1 polymer ?
#
loop_
_entity_poly.entity_id
_entity_poly.type
_entity_poly.pdbx_seq_one_letter_code
_entity_poly.pdbx_strand_id
1 'polypeptide(L)'
;MKSILQTYLEQEIWLLIRDKWYFATITKVCDDLLCFKHRTHNKDAEEDTLWEMVVKTSEVIAIDKVISVVSRKPDVFISSLLETNISTDNYQQEHDN
;
A
#
# COMPACT_ATOMS: atom_id res chain seq x y z
N MET A 1 0.71 22.96 -6.88
CA MET A 1 0.68 21.54 -7.32
C MET A 1 -0.34 20.81 -6.47
N LYS A 2 -1.19 19.95 -7.06
CA LYS A 2 -2.10 19.10 -6.28
C LYS A 2 -1.28 17.93 -5.69
N SER A 3 -1.49 17.63 -4.41
CA SER A 3 -0.82 16.49 -3.75
C SER A 3 -1.25 15.18 -4.42
N ILE A 4 -0.34 14.23 -4.60
CA ILE A 4 -0.66 12.92 -5.17
C ILE A 4 -1.73 12.20 -4.34
N LEU A 5 -1.78 12.43 -3.03
CA LEU A 5 -2.81 11.89 -2.14
C LEU A 5 -4.22 12.38 -2.48
N GLN A 6 -4.37 13.60 -3.02
CA GLN A 6 -5.67 14.10 -3.48
C GLN A 6 -6.21 13.30 -4.67
N THR A 7 -5.35 12.60 -5.42
CA THR A 7 -5.79 11.74 -6.53
C THR A 7 -6.45 10.46 -6.07
N TYR A 8 -6.35 10.13 -4.78
CA TYR A 8 -6.87 8.92 -4.16
C TYR A 8 -8.04 9.19 -3.21
N LEU A 9 -8.61 10.40 -3.24
CA LEU A 9 -9.81 10.72 -2.46
C LEU A 9 -10.93 9.72 -2.79
N GLU A 10 -11.59 9.21 -1.76
CA GLU A 10 -12.70 8.26 -1.82
C GLU A 10 -12.36 6.89 -2.45
N GLN A 11 -11.07 6.61 -2.71
CA GLN A 11 -10.60 5.31 -3.19
C GLN A 11 -10.12 4.44 -2.04
N GLU A 12 -10.35 3.12 -2.15
CA GLU A 12 -9.76 2.12 -1.28
C GLU A 12 -8.33 1.79 -1.75
N ILE A 13 -7.36 2.03 -0.88
CA ILE A 13 -5.93 1.84 -1.16
C ILE A 13 -5.21 1.31 0.09
N TRP A 14 -4.05 0.73 -0.11
CA TRP A 14 -3.13 0.41 0.97
C TRP A 14 -2.22 1.61 1.26
N LEU A 15 -2.16 2.01 2.53
CA LEU A 15 -1.29 3.07 3.04
C LEU A 15 -0.25 2.48 3.99
N LEU A 16 1.03 2.70 3.70
CA LEU A 16 2.10 2.46 4.65
C LEU A 16 2.33 3.73 5.45
N ILE A 17 1.94 3.71 6.72
CA ILE A 17 2.12 4.83 7.65
C ILE A 17 3.10 4.39 8.71
N ARG A 18 4.24 5.08 8.81
CA ARG A 18 5.40 4.65 9.61
C ARG A 18 5.80 3.21 9.26
N ASP A 19 5.50 2.25 10.12
CA ASP A 19 5.88 0.84 10.00
C ASP A 19 4.67 -0.10 9.77
N LYS A 20 3.47 0.45 9.54
CA LYS A 20 2.24 -0.34 9.46
C LYS A 20 1.42 -0.06 8.20
N TRP A 21 0.88 -1.14 7.63
CA TRP A 21 -0.02 -1.09 6.49
C TRP A 21 -1.48 -0.99 6.92
N TYR A 22 -2.22 -0.10 6.27
CA TYR A 22 -3.64 0.14 6.49
C TYR A 22 -4.38 0.01 5.17
N PHE A 23 -5.39 -0.86 5.11
CA PHE A 23 -6.34 -0.86 4.00
C PHE A 23 -7.40 0.21 4.30
N ALA A 24 -7.36 1.29 3.54
CA ALA A 24 -8.00 2.53 3.93
C ALA A 24 -8.69 3.24 2.77
N THR A 25 -9.75 3.99 3.10
CA THR A 25 -10.39 4.96 2.21
C THR A 25 -9.97 6.36 2.62
N ILE A 26 -9.29 7.10 1.74
CA ILE A 26 -8.95 8.51 2.01
C ILE A 26 -10.22 9.35 1.96
N THR A 27 -10.49 10.11 3.02
CA THR A 27 -11.69 10.97 3.11
C THR A 27 -11.37 12.45 2.94
N LYS A 28 -10.18 12.87 3.35
CA LYS A 28 -9.75 14.27 3.23
C LYS A 28 -8.24 14.38 3.17
N VAL A 29 -7.75 15.30 2.35
CA VAL A 29 -6.34 15.70 2.32
C VAL A 29 -6.31 17.21 2.46
N CYS A 30 -5.63 17.71 3.49
CA CYS A 30 -5.52 19.14 3.79
C CYS A 30 -4.07 19.46 4.12
N ASP A 31 -3.40 20.31 3.34
CA ASP A 31 -2.00 20.71 3.52
C ASP A 31 -1.07 19.56 3.98
N ASP A 32 -0.78 19.47 5.28
CA ASP A 32 0.11 18.49 5.90
C ASP A 32 -0.61 17.31 6.58
N LEU A 33 -1.94 17.22 6.49
CA LEU A 33 -2.77 16.20 7.12
C LEU A 33 -3.49 15.31 6.10
N LEU A 34 -3.53 14.02 6.43
CA LEU A 34 -4.28 12.99 5.74
C LEU A 34 -5.33 12.40 6.69
N CYS A 35 -6.60 12.49 6.30
CA CYS A 35 -7.70 11.81 6.97
C CYS A 35 -8.12 10.59 6.17
N PHE A 36 -8.23 9.44 6.83
CA PHE A 36 -8.65 8.20 6.19
C PHE A 36 -9.49 7.34 7.14
N LYS A 37 -10.28 6.44 6.56
CA LYS A 37 -11.01 5.41 7.29
C LYS A 37 -10.37 4.06 7.02
N HIS A 38 -10.24 3.20 8.02
CA HIS A 38 -9.81 1.82 7.80
C HIS A 38 -10.70 0.87 8.61
N ARG A 39 -10.83 -0.37 8.13
CA ARG A 39 -11.57 -1.41 8.84
C ARG A 39 -10.60 -2.36 9.51
N THR A 40 -10.94 -2.81 10.70
CA THR A 40 -10.29 -3.96 11.34
C THR A 40 -11.34 -5.01 11.60
N HIS A 41 -11.10 -6.21 11.06
CA HIS A 41 -11.97 -7.34 11.30
C HIS A 41 -11.61 -7.97 12.64
N ASN A 42 -12.52 -7.88 13.61
CA ASN A 42 -12.35 -8.57 14.89
C ASN A 42 -12.99 -9.96 14.79
N LYS A 43 -12.15 -11.00 14.75
CA LYS A 43 -12.60 -12.40 14.63
C LYS A 43 -13.49 -12.85 15.79
N ASP A 44 -13.41 -12.19 16.94
CA ASP A 44 -14.17 -12.55 18.13
C ASP A 44 -15.57 -11.93 18.17
N ALA A 45 -15.84 -10.92 17.34
CA ALA A 45 -17.06 -10.11 17.44
C ALA A 45 -17.99 -10.18 16.20
N GLU A 46 -17.60 -10.86 15.11
CA GLU A 46 -18.30 -10.84 13.81
C GLU A 46 -18.66 -9.43 13.27
N GLU A 47 -18.12 -8.37 13.87
CA GLU A 47 -18.38 -6.97 13.53
C GLU A 47 -17.11 -6.29 12.99
N ASP A 48 -17.26 -5.64 11.84
CA ASP A 48 -16.23 -4.78 11.28
C ASP A 48 -16.19 -3.46 12.05
N THR A 49 -15.08 -3.21 12.76
CA THR A 49 -14.88 -1.90 13.40
C THR A 49 -14.30 -0.92 12.38
N LEU A 50 -15.02 0.18 12.14
CA LEU A 50 -14.58 1.27 11.28
C LEU A 50 -13.86 2.33 12.10
N TRP A 51 -12.61 2.59 11.77
CA TRP A 51 -11.78 3.59 12.42
C TRP A 51 -11.61 4.80 11.52
N GLU A 52 -11.64 6.00 12.10
CA GLU A 52 -11.24 7.23 11.43
C GLU A 52 -9.90 7.70 12.02
N MET A 53 -8.91 7.93 11.17
CA MET A 53 -7.58 8.35 11.57
C MET A 53 -7.17 9.64 10.86
N VAL A 54 -6.39 10.46 11.57
CA VAL A 54 -5.74 11.66 11.03
C VAL A 54 -4.25 11.56 11.31
N VAL A 55 -3.44 11.63 10.26
CA VAL A 55 -1.97 11.53 10.34
C VAL A 55 -1.34 12.65 9.54
N LYS A 56 -0.05 12.92 9.78
CA LYS A 56 0.69 13.84 8.90
C LYS A 56 1.01 13.15 7.58
N THR A 57 0.91 13.89 6.48
CA THR A 57 1.30 13.38 5.15
C THR A 57 2.76 12.96 5.10
N SER A 58 3.63 13.57 5.91
CA SER A 58 5.04 13.18 6.06
C SER A 58 5.25 11.80 6.72
N GLU A 59 4.22 11.24 7.34
CA GLU A 59 4.29 9.90 7.95
C GLU A 59 3.89 8.79 6.97
N VAL A 60 3.32 9.17 5.82
CA VAL A 60 2.98 8.24 4.74
C VAL A 60 4.25 7.93 3.97
N ILE A 61 4.68 6.68 4.01
CA ILE A 61 5.91 6.22 3.36
C ILE A 61 5.61 5.69 1.95
N ALA A 62 4.51 4.95 1.79
CA ALA A 62 4.15 4.34 0.52
C ALA A 62 2.64 4.20 0.36
N ILE A 63 2.22 4.08 -0.90
CA ILE A 63 0.84 3.85 -1.32
C ILE A 63 0.85 2.66 -2.28
N ASP A 64 -0.01 1.68 -2.05
CA ASP A 64 -0.25 0.57 -2.97
C ASP A 64 -1.72 0.56 -3.41
N LYS A 65 -1.93 0.44 -4.73
CA LYS A 65 -3.23 0.42 -5.40
C LYS A 65 -3.81 -0.98 -5.55
N VAL A 66 -3.07 -2.02 -5.15
CA VAL A 66 -3.54 -3.40 -5.30
C VAL A 66 -4.72 -3.64 -4.35
N ILE A 67 -5.92 -3.55 -4.91
CA ILE A 67 -7.17 -4.00 -4.27
C ILE A 67 -7.09 -5.53 -4.26
N SER A 68 -6.81 -6.09 -3.09
CA SER A 68 -6.74 -7.53 -2.78
C SER A 68 -7.37 -8.43 -3.84
N VAL A 69 -6.55 -9.15 -4.61
CA VAL A 69 -7.03 -10.27 -5.44
C VAL A 69 -7.62 -11.32 -4.51
N VAL A 70 -8.91 -11.62 -4.69
CA VAL A 70 -9.61 -12.66 -3.94
C VAL A 70 -8.90 -13.98 -4.15
N SER A 71 -8.17 -14.46 -3.15
CA SER A 71 -7.69 -15.83 -3.12
C SER A 71 -8.89 -16.76 -2.98
N ARG A 72 -9.28 -17.40 -4.08
CA ARG A 72 -10.23 -18.52 -4.06
C ARG A 72 -9.54 -19.88 -3.87
N LYS A 73 -8.33 -19.95 -3.28
CA LYS A 73 -7.65 -21.19 -2.86
C LYS A 73 -6.37 -20.89 -2.06
N PRO A 74 -6.14 -21.53 -0.89
CA PRO A 74 -5.04 -21.17 0.02
C PRO A 74 -3.63 -21.62 -0.38
N ASP A 75 -3.33 -21.96 -1.64
CA ASP A 75 -2.10 -22.73 -1.93
C ASP A 75 -1.12 -22.16 -2.96
N VAL A 76 -1.38 -21.06 -3.66
CA VAL A 76 -0.39 -20.52 -4.60
C VAL A 76 -0.59 -19.03 -4.70
N PHE A 77 0.35 -18.21 -4.22
CA PHE A 77 0.72 -16.88 -4.76
C PHE A 77 1.61 -16.11 -3.76
N ILE A 78 2.78 -16.67 -3.46
CA ILE A 78 3.99 -15.87 -3.20
C ILE A 78 4.98 -16.32 -4.27
N SER A 79 4.95 -15.71 -5.46
CA SER A 79 5.96 -15.87 -6.52
C SER A 79 5.75 -14.82 -7.61
N SER A 80 5.92 -13.53 -7.27
CA SER A 80 6.30 -12.49 -8.25
C SER A 80 6.78 -11.18 -7.63
N LEU A 81 7.11 -11.15 -6.33
CA LEU A 81 7.79 -10.01 -5.69
C LEU A 81 9.33 -10.14 -5.75
N LEU A 82 9.84 -10.89 -6.74
CA LEU A 82 11.25 -10.91 -7.11
C LEU A 82 11.31 -10.83 -8.63
N GLU A 83 11.61 -9.63 -9.11
CA GLU A 83 12.42 -9.31 -10.30
C GLU A 83 12.09 -7.89 -10.78
N THR A 84 12.40 -6.90 -9.95
CA THR A 84 12.81 -5.60 -10.48
C THR A 84 14.32 -5.48 -10.28
N ASN A 85 15.05 -6.46 -10.82
CA ASN A 85 16.48 -6.30 -11.05
C ASN A 85 16.62 -5.60 -12.41
N ILE A 86 16.72 -4.29 -12.30
CA ILE A 86 17.42 -3.36 -13.17
C ILE A 86 18.32 -4.12 -14.17
N SER A 87 17.80 -4.43 -15.36
CA SER A 87 18.64 -4.80 -16.49
C SER A 87 19.08 -3.51 -17.16
N THR A 88 20.05 -2.86 -16.54
CA THR A 88 20.88 -1.85 -17.20
C THR A 88 22.31 -2.35 -17.13
N ASP A 89 22.91 -2.42 -18.31
CA ASP A 89 24.33 -2.42 -18.61
C ASP A 89 25.13 -3.74 -18.60
N ASN A 90 25.59 -4.03 -19.83
CA ASN A 90 26.88 -4.60 -20.20
C ASN A 90 27.07 -6.12 -20.14
N TYR A 91 26.64 -6.77 -21.23
CA TYR A 91 27.43 -7.85 -21.83
C TYR A 91 28.73 -7.28 -22.40
N GLN A 92 29.86 -7.41 -21.69
CA GLN A 92 31.18 -7.60 -22.30
C GLN A 92 32.27 -7.85 -21.25
N GLN A 93 33.16 -8.81 -21.59
CA GLN A 93 34.45 -9.18 -20.97
C GLN A 93 34.37 -9.90 -19.62
N GLU A 94 35.17 -10.90 -19.28
CA GLU A 94 36.28 -11.65 -19.91
C GLU A 94 36.55 -12.86 -18.98
N HIS A 95 37.10 -13.95 -19.55
CA HIS A 95 38.03 -14.93 -18.97
C HIS A 95 38.12 -15.12 -17.42
N ASP A 96 38.02 -16.36 -16.92
CA ASP A 96 39.18 -17.28 -16.90
C ASP A 96 38.89 -18.65 -16.27
N ASN A 97 39.65 -19.63 -16.76
CA ASN A 97 40.01 -20.97 -16.27
C ASN A 97 39.00 -22.14 -16.39
#